data_AF-A0A1C3WI18-F1
#
_entry.id   AF-A0A1C3WI18-F1
#
_cell.length_a   1.000
_cell.length_b   1.000
_cell.length_c   1.000
_cell.angle_alpha   90.00
_cell.angle_beta   90.00
_cell.angle_gamma   90.00
#
_symmetry.space_group_name_H-M   'P 1'
#
loop_
_entity.id
_entity.type
_entity.pdbx_description
1 polymer ?
#
loop_
_entity_poly.entity_id
_entity_poly.type
_entity_poly.pdbx_seq_one_letter_code
_entity_poly.pdbx_strand_id
1 'polypeptide(L)'
;MGLSAAHTEPAISAAIDAVEKVFVRDFNWCLRRVSYPQESGLDARAEMIEDGWSTGRFLPMRIRLASSERDDSGNYLHQVESHCLDYWASHSLSVCVFLFDPERGDVLWQWVKMEPLDKFGQEQLLAIPASNILDASARLGFEETVSSDPQKLLRSAFAVDRALMERIGDQAAIFIWDEWGDSSPIFCNLRIILDKGEPEIRIDYRIRAQHLHELMIQLFPWACYSYAEPIKEYSNEVAIHVLEVEVRPEALAYLEAEEFLEAGYPEEPDPPSPEAEDYITAEEEAFWRNRGVTRGSDKRES
;
A
#
# COMPACT_ATOMS: atom_id res chain seq x y z
N MET A 1 -7.05 16.81 -17.66
CA MET A 1 -5.59 16.84 -17.88
C MET A 1 -5.12 15.41 -17.79
N GLY A 2 -4.67 14.82 -18.90
CA GLY A 2 -4.34 13.40 -18.96
C GLY A 2 -3.06 13.11 -18.19
N LEU A 3 -3.15 12.27 -17.16
CA LEU A 3 -1.99 11.65 -16.53
C LEU A 3 -1.57 10.49 -17.42
N SER A 4 -0.49 10.72 -18.17
CA SER A 4 0.22 9.69 -18.93
C SER A 4 0.69 8.59 -17.98
N ALA A 5 0.60 7.33 -18.44
CA ALA A 5 1.26 6.17 -17.83
C ALA A 5 2.64 6.59 -17.28
N ALA A 6 2.86 6.32 -15.99
CA ALA A 6 4.05 6.72 -15.26
C ALA A 6 5.30 6.31 -16.04
N HIS A 7 5.97 7.28 -16.68
CA HIS A 7 7.31 7.08 -17.20
C HIS A 7 8.23 6.99 -15.99
N THR A 8 8.43 5.78 -15.48
CA THR A 8 9.52 5.51 -14.54
C THR A 8 10.82 5.86 -15.24
N GLU A 9 11.65 6.70 -14.63
CA GLU A 9 12.95 7.06 -15.20
C GLU A 9 13.74 5.79 -15.55
N PRO A 10 14.41 5.72 -16.71
CA PRO A 10 15.10 4.49 -17.16
C PRO A 10 16.06 3.92 -16.12
N ALA A 11 16.70 4.80 -15.34
CA ALA A 11 17.65 4.43 -14.30
C ALA A 11 16.96 3.79 -13.07
N ILE A 12 15.75 4.25 -12.71
CA ILE A 12 14.92 3.61 -11.68
C ILE A 12 14.40 2.26 -12.18
N SER A 13 14.00 2.14 -13.45
CA SER A 13 13.62 0.83 -14.00
C SER A 13 14.78 -0.17 -13.92
N ALA A 14 16.00 0.24 -14.25
CA ALA A 14 17.17 -0.62 -14.13
C ALA A 14 17.43 -1.05 -12.67
N ALA A 15 17.21 -0.16 -11.70
CA ALA A 15 17.31 -0.48 -10.29
C ALA A 15 16.25 -1.51 -9.86
N ILE A 16 14.99 -1.34 -10.30
CA ILE A 16 13.91 -2.30 -10.03
C ILE A 16 14.28 -3.68 -10.60
N ASP A 17 14.76 -3.73 -11.84
CA ASP A 17 15.15 -5.00 -12.48
C ASP A 17 16.35 -5.66 -11.77
N ALA A 18 17.29 -4.87 -11.23
CA ALA A 18 18.42 -5.39 -10.45
C ALA A 18 17.95 -6.00 -9.12
N VAL A 19 17.03 -5.33 -8.43
CA VAL A 19 16.41 -5.81 -7.20
C VAL A 19 15.59 -7.09 -7.47
N GLU A 20 14.74 -7.07 -8.49
CA GLU A 20 13.90 -8.21 -8.88
C GLU A 20 14.76 -9.45 -9.18
N LYS A 21 15.88 -9.30 -9.91
CA LYS A 21 16.79 -10.42 -10.19
C LYS A 21 17.27 -11.11 -8.92
N VAL A 22 17.54 -10.37 -7.85
CA VAL A 22 17.97 -10.97 -6.58
C VAL A 22 16.81 -11.71 -5.91
N PHE A 23 15.62 -11.10 -5.84
CA PHE A 23 14.44 -11.77 -5.26
C PHE A 23 14.08 -13.06 -6.01
N VAL A 24 14.09 -13.04 -7.34
CA VAL A 24 13.80 -14.25 -8.14
C VAL A 24 14.89 -15.31 -7.94
N ARG A 25 16.17 -14.94 -8.02
CA ARG A 25 17.30 -15.88 -7.98
C ARG A 25 17.55 -16.46 -6.59
N ASP A 26 17.58 -15.61 -5.58
CA ASP A 26 18.08 -15.96 -4.24
C ASP A 26 16.95 -16.25 -3.24
N PHE A 27 15.78 -15.65 -3.45
CA PHE A 27 14.63 -15.77 -2.53
C PHE A 27 13.53 -16.66 -3.11
N ASN A 28 13.52 -16.85 -4.43
CA ASN A 28 12.40 -17.43 -5.17
C ASN A 28 11.11 -16.65 -4.92
N TRP A 29 11.18 -15.32 -4.87
CA TRP A 29 10.02 -14.44 -4.68
C TRP A 29 9.65 -13.72 -5.98
N CYS A 30 8.43 -13.20 -6.05
CA CYS A 30 7.93 -12.45 -7.21
C CYS A 30 7.85 -10.96 -6.87
N LEU A 31 8.38 -10.08 -7.73
CA LEU A 31 8.24 -8.64 -7.56
C LEU A 31 7.05 -8.12 -8.38
N ARG A 32 6.23 -7.27 -7.77
CA ARG A 32 5.11 -6.55 -8.41
C ARG A 32 5.36 -5.05 -8.28
N ARG A 33 5.34 -4.32 -9.39
CA ARG A 33 5.36 -2.85 -9.36
C ARG A 33 4.03 -2.29 -8.82
N VAL A 34 4.10 -1.23 -8.04
CA VAL A 34 2.92 -0.49 -7.59
C VAL A 34 2.44 0.41 -8.73
N SER A 35 1.14 0.47 -8.96
CA SER A 35 0.58 1.21 -10.12
C SER A 35 0.79 2.72 -10.02
N TYR A 36 0.75 3.27 -8.81
CA TYR A 36 0.83 4.70 -8.54
C TYR A 36 1.89 5.00 -7.47
N PRO A 37 3.18 4.93 -7.84
CA PRO A 37 4.29 5.08 -6.89
C PRO A 37 4.43 6.51 -6.33
N GLN A 38 3.85 7.51 -7.00
CA GLN A 38 3.86 8.90 -6.55
C GLN A 38 2.90 9.16 -5.37
N GLU A 39 1.85 8.35 -5.23
CA GLU A 39 0.83 8.54 -4.19
C GLU A 39 1.26 7.87 -2.88
N SER A 40 1.76 6.63 -2.97
CA SER A 40 2.17 5.84 -1.80
C SER A 40 3.65 5.99 -1.44
N GLY A 41 4.45 6.58 -2.32
CA GLY A 41 5.90 6.54 -2.22
C GLY A 41 6.51 5.14 -2.46
N LEU A 42 5.74 4.11 -2.80
CA LEU A 42 6.24 2.74 -3.00
C LEU A 42 6.44 2.44 -4.49
N ASP A 43 7.58 1.87 -4.85
CA ASP A 43 7.86 1.50 -6.24
C ASP A 43 7.38 0.08 -6.56
N ALA A 44 7.45 -0.82 -5.58
CA ALA A 44 7.13 -2.22 -5.75
C ALA A 44 6.73 -2.90 -4.44
N ARG A 45 6.27 -4.14 -4.55
CA ARG A 45 6.17 -5.10 -3.46
C ARG A 45 6.74 -6.46 -3.88
N ALA A 46 7.45 -7.15 -2.99
CA ALA A 46 7.94 -8.51 -3.23
C ALA A 46 7.05 -9.53 -2.51
N GLU A 47 6.39 -10.39 -3.27
CA GLU A 47 5.49 -11.46 -2.82
C GLU A 47 6.29 -12.75 -2.54
N MET A 48 6.08 -13.33 -1.37
CA MET A 48 6.72 -14.60 -1.00
C MET A 48 6.02 -15.77 -1.68
N ILE A 49 6.84 -16.63 -2.29
CA ILE A 49 6.39 -17.86 -2.94
C ILE A 49 6.92 -19.07 -2.17
N GLU A 50 6.02 -19.96 -1.76
CA GLU A 50 6.32 -21.22 -1.09
C GLU A 50 5.84 -22.38 -1.96
N ASP A 51 6.72 -23.36 -2.24
CA ASP A 51 6.44 -24.50 -3.13
C ASP A 51 5.87 -24.13 -4.52
N GLY A 52 6.21 -22.93 -5.00
CA GLY A 52 5.73 -22.39 -6.27
C GLY A 52 4.39 -21.65 -6.19
N TRP A 53 3.80 -21.55 -5.01
CA TRP A 53 2.51 -20.90 -4.73
C TRP A 53 2.71 -19.56 -4.03
N SER A 54 1.95 -18.56 -4.43
CA SER A 54 1.93 -17.28 -3.72
C SER A 54 1.31 -17.46 -2.34
N THR A 55 1.94 -16.87 -1.32
CA THR A 55 1.48 -16.94 0.07
C THR A 55 0.57 -15.76 0.46
N GLY A 56 0.52 -14.70 -0.37
CA GLY A 56 -0.09 -13.41 -0.02
C GLY A 56 0.69 -12.59 1.01
N ARG A 57 1.86 -13.08 1.48
CA ARG A 57 2.80 -12.30 2.30
C ARG A 57 3.69 -11.50 1.38
N PHE A 58 3.83 -10.20 1.65
CA PHE A 58 4.68 -9.35 0.83
C PHE A 58 5.43 -8.28 1.62
N LEU A 59 6.48 -7.78 0.98
CA LEU A 59 7.31 -6.68 1.42
C LEU A 59 7.02 -5.44 0.56
N PRO A 60 6.48 -4.34 1.11
CA PRO A 60 6.44 -3.03 0.44
C PRO A 60 7.85 -2.42 0.28
N MET A 61 8.14 -1.84 -0.88
CA MET A 61 9.50 -1.43 -1.24
C MET A 61 9.57 -0.03 -1.84
N ARG A 62 10.58 0.72 -1.41
CA ARG A 62 11.11 1.91 -2.10
C ARG A 62 12.43 1.52 -2.75
N ILE A 63 12.61 1.80 -4.03
CA ILE A 63 13.80 1.44 -4.81
C ILE A 63 14.40 2.69 -5.42
N ARG A 64 15.65 3.00 -5.10
CA ARG A 64 16.36 4.19 -5.57
C ARG A 64 17.76 3.82 -6.03
N LEU A 65 18.42 4.74 -6.72
CA LEU A 65 19.85 4.62 -6.99
C LEU A 65 20.65 5.04 -5.77
N ALA A 66 21.75 4.36 -5.52
CA ALA A 66 22.71 4.77 -4.51
C ALA A 66 23.30 6.13 -4.88
N SER A 67 23.27 7.08 -3.93
CA SER A 67 24.05 8.31 -4.04
C SER A 67 25.54 8.00 -3.82
N SER A 68 26.42 8.94 -4.14
CA SER A 68 27.83 8.89 -3.71
C SER A 68 28.04 9.36 -2.27
N GLU A 69 26.99 9.85 -1.61
CA GLU A 69 27.06 10.45 -0.29
C GLU A 69 27.18 9.37 0.80
N ARG A 70 28.12 9.56 1.71
CA ARG A 70 28.38 8.65 2.83
C ARG A 70 28.53 9.44 4.13
N ASP A 71 28.12 8.84 5.24
CA ASP A 71 28.49 9.33 6.56
C ASP A 71 29.93 8.94 6.95
N ASP A 72 30.40 9.42 8.09
CA ASP A 72 31.74 9.12 8.64
C ASP A 72 31.96 7.63 8.92
N SER A 73 30.89 6.84 9.01
CA SER A 73 30.95 5.39 9.21
C SER A 73 30.91 4.60 7.88
N GLY A 74 30.81 5.29 6.74
CA GLY A 74 30.73 4.69 5.42
C GLY A 74 29.33 4.18 5.04
N ASN A 75 28.29 4.55 5.78
CA ASN A 75 26.91 4.23 5.41
C ASN A 75 26.44 5.12 4.27
N TYR A 76 25.57 4.60 3.42
CA TYR A 76 24.94 5.33 2.33
C TYR A 76 23.84 6.21 2.92
N LEU A 77 23.84 7.49 2.55
CA LEU A 77 22.81 8.42 2.99
C LEU A 77 21.72 8.55 1.92
N HIS A 78 20.49 8.32 2.34
CA HIS A 78 19.32 8.46 1.48
C HIS A 78 18.25 9.30 2.16
N GLN A 79 17.85 10.39 1.51
CA GLN A 79 16.78 11.26 1.96
C GLN A 79 15.44 10.69 1.52
N VAL A 80 14.53 10.52 2.48
CA VAL A 80 13.14 10.10 2.23
C VAL A 80 12.24 11.32 2.41
N GLU A 81 11.38 11.54 1.43
CA GLU A 81 10.46 12.67 1.41
C GLU A 81 9.40 12.55 2.51
N SER A 82 9.00 13.67 3.12
CA SER A 82 8.04 13.67 4.25
C SER A 82 6.69 13.02 3.88
N HIS A 83 6.14 13.31 2.71
CA HIS A 83 4.88 12.72 2.26
C HIS A 83 4.93 11.19 2.20
N CYS A 84 6.07 10.59 1.82
CA CYS A 84 6.26 9.13 1.83
C CYS A 84 6.20 8.61 3.27
N LEU A 85 6.94 9.24 4.19
CA LEU A 85 7.00 8.83 5.60
C LEU A 85 5.64 8.96 6.28
N ASP A 86 4.96 10.08 6.08
CA ASP A 86 3.63 10.36 6.60
C ASP A 86 2.65 9.30 6.09
N TYR A 87 2.66 9.01 4.79
CA TYR A 87 1.81 7.97 4.20
C TYR A 87 2.08 6.59 4.81
N TRP A 88 3.33 6.15 4.84
CA TRP A 88 3.70 4.84 5.39
C TRP A 88 3.34 4.73 6.88
N ALA A 89 3.47 5.81 7.64
CA ALA A 89 3.20 5.81 9.08
C ALA A 89 1.71 5.78 9.37
N SER A 90 0.92 6.60 8.66
CA SER A 90 -0.55 6.59 8.75
C SER A 90 -1.13 5.22 8.44
N HIS A 91 -0.57 4.51 7.45
CA HIS A 91 -1.03 3.20 7.03
C HIS A 91 -0.32 2.02 7.74
N SER A 92 0.54 2.30 8.73
CA SER A 92 1.34 1.28 9.44
C SER A 92 2.13 0.33 8.53
N LEU A 93 2.60 0.84 7.39
CA LEU A 93 3.34 0.07 6.40
C LEU A 93 4.79 -0.13 6.84
N SER A 94 5.22 -1.39 6.90
CA SER A 94 6.62 -1.75 7.11
C SER A 94 7.36 -1.70 5.78
N VAL A 95 8.02 -0.58 5.49
CA VAL A 95 8.69 -0.33 4.20
C VAL A 95 10.18 -0.60 4.29
N CYS A 96 10.73 -1.27 3.28
CA CYS A 96 12.17 -1.41 3.09
C CYS A 96 12.65 -0.55 1.91
N VAL A 97 13.72 0.21 2.13
CA VAL A 97 14.39 1.01 1.11
C VAL A 97 15.54 0.20 0.53
N PHE A 98 15.62 0.16 -0.80
CA PHE A 98 16.67 -0.48 -1.57
C PHE A 98 17.43 0.57 -2.38
N LEU A 99 18.77 0.53 -2.31
CA LEU A 99 19.65 1.35 -3.14
C LEU A 99 20.43 0.47 -4.10
N PHE A 100 20.22 0.68 -5.39
CA PHE A 100 21.05 0.06 -6.41
C PHE A 100 22.29 0.90 -6.70
N ASP A 101 23.48 0.32 -6.49
CA ASP A 101 24.75 0.91 -6.87
C ASP A 101 25.14 0.39 -8.27
N PRO A 102 25.04 1.23 -9.32
CA PRO A 102 25.36 0.80 -10.68
C PRO A 102 26.86 0.61 -10.93
N GLU A 103 27.74 1.19 -10.12
CA GLU A 103 29.19 1.03 -10.28
C GLU A 103 29.65 -0.33 -9.75
N ARG A 104 29.08 -0.75 -8.62
CA ARG A 104 29.40 -2.04 -7.98
C ARG A 104 28.50 -3.18 -8.46
N GLY A 105 27.30 -2.85 -8.93
CA GLY A 105 26.26 -3.83 -9.26
C GLY A 105 25.56 -4.40 -8.02
N ASP A 106 25.80 -3.82 -6.85
CA ASP A 106 25.23 -4.27 -5.58
C ASP A 106 23.90 -3.57 -5.30
N VAL A 107 23.01 -4.27 -4.60
CA VAL A 107 21.79 -3.69 -4.04
C VAL A 107 21.95 -3.66 -2.53
N LEU A 108 21.81 -2.47 -1.94
CA LEU A 108 21.85 -2.27 -0.50
C LEU A 108 20.44 -2.09 0.04
N TRP A 109 20.19 -2.44 1.31
CA TRP A 109 18.85 -2.35 1.87
C TRP A 109 18.81 -1.91 3.33
N GLN A 110 17.71 -1.28 3.73
CA GLN A 110 17.44 -0.92 5.11
C GLN A 110 15.94 -0.77 5.37
N TRP A 111 15.47 -1.27 6.51
CA TRP A 111 14.11 -1.03 6.97
C TRP A 111 13.95 0.41 7.46
N VAL A 112 12.85 1.06 7.04
CA VAL A 112 12.53 2.39 7.52
C VAL A 112 12.09 2.27 8.98
N LYS A 113 12.80 2.96 9.87
CA LYS A 113 12.39 3.10 11.26
C LYS A 113 11.49 4.31 11.36
N MET A 114 10.22 4.07 11.65
CA MET A 114 9.25 5.12 11.88
C MET A 114 9.62 5.89 13.15
N GLU A 115 9.84 7.19 12.99
CA GLU A 115 10.08 8.10 14.09
C GLU A 115 8.75 8.47 14.78
N PRO A 116 8.78 9.02 16.00
CA PRO A 116 7.56 9.34 16.75
C PRO A 116 6.74 10.45 16.07
N LEU A 117 5.47 10.56 16.48
CA LEU A 117 4.47 11.44 15.84
C LEU A 117 4.86 12.93 15.77
N ASP A 118 5.77 13.38 16.63
CA ASP A 118 6.22 14.77 16.70
C ASP A 118 7.13 15.20 15.53
N LYS A 119 7.56 14.25 14.69
CA LYS A 119 8.42 14.49 13.52
C LYS A 119 7.69 14.33 12.17
N PHE A 120 6.37 14.17 12.16
CA PHE A 120 5.58 14.14 10.92
C PHE A 120 5.77 15.43 10.10
N GLY A 121 5.75 15.29 8.77
CA GLY A 121 6.00 16.39 7.84
C GLY A 121 7.48 16.78 7.67
N GLN A 122 8.42 16.09 8.34
CA GLN A 122 9.85 16.29 8.15
C GLN A 122 10.45 15.17 7.29
N GLU A 123 11.38 15.54 6.41
CA GLU A 123 12.18 14.57 5.66
C GLU A 123 13.13 13.83 6.62
N GLN A 124 13.38 12.56 6.33
CA GLN A 124 14.27 11.72 7.14
C GLN A 124 15.48 11.31 6.31
N LEU A 125 16.67 11.49 6.90
CA LEU A 125 17.90 10.97 6.33
C LEU A 125 18.16 9.55 6.86
N LEU A 126 18.00 8.56 5.99
CA LEU A 126 18.22 7.15 6.29
C LEU A 126 19.69 6.79 6.04
N ALA A 127 20.35 6.26 7.07
CA ALA A 127 21.67 5.66 6.95
C ALA A 127 21.54 4.16 6.63
N ILE A 128 22.01 3.77 5.44
CA ILE A 128 21.96 2.41 4.92
C ILE A 128 23.36 1.80 4.97
N PRO A 129 23.60 0.79 5.83
CA PRO A 129 24.92 0.20 5.98
C PRO A 129 25.43 -0.42 4.68
N ALA A 130 26.71 -0.17 4.36
CA ALA A 130 27.37 -0.78 3.20
C ALA A 130 27.45 -2.32 3.30
N SER A 131 27.29 -2.87 4.50
CA SER A 131 27.21 -4.31 4.78
C SER A 131 25.83 -4.92 4.53
N ASN A 132 24.77 -4.12 4.44
CA ASN A 132 23.42 -4.62 4.20
C ASN A 132 23.21 -4.87 2.70
N ILE A 133 23.91 -5.87 2.17
CA ILE A 133 23.80 -6.27 0.77
C ILE A 133 22.58 -7.19 0.62
N LEU A 134 21.81 -7.00 -0.45
CA LEU A 134 20.71 -7.87 -0.82
C LEU A 134 21.30 -9.06 -1.57
N ASP A 135 21.36 -10.19 -0.87
CA ASP A 135 21.75 -11.49 -1.40
C ASP A 135 21.00 -12.60 -0.64
N ALA A 136 21.31 -13.87 -0.95
CA ALA A 136 20.68 -15.02 -0.31
C ALA A 136 20.78 -15.03 1.23
N SER A 137 21.78 -14.37 1.84
CA SER A 137 21.94 -14.33 3.30
C SER A 137 20.90 -13.41 3.98
N ALA A 138 20.37 -12.42 3.26
CA ALA A 138 19.39 -11.49 3.78
C ALA A 138 17.98 -12.10 3.90
N ARG A 139 17.72 -13.20 3.17
CA ARG A 139 16.39 -13.82 3.04
C ARG A 139 15.68 -14.07 4.37
N LEU A 140 16.36 -14.76 5.29
CA LEU A 140 15.78 -15.11 6.59
C LEU A 140 15.32 -13.87 7.35
N GLY A 141 16.10 -12.79 7.33
CA GLY A 141 15.76 -11.54 8.02
C GLY A 141 14.49 -10.89 7.47
N PHE A 142 14.24 -10.98 6.16
CA PHE A 142 12.98 -10.52 5.58
C PHE A 142 11.81 -11.45 5.92
N GLU A 143 11.98 -12.77 5.87
CA GLU A 143 10.96 -13.76 6.22
C GLU A 143 10.46 -13.63 7.66
N GLU A 144 11.36 -13.30 8.59
CA GLU A 144 11.03 -13.09 10.01
C GLU A 144 10.35 -11.74 10.27
N THR A 145 10.64 -10.72 9.46
CA THR A 145 10.11 -9.36 9.66
C THR A 145 8.74 -9.18 9.02
N VAL A 146 8.50 -9.76 7.84
CA VAL A 146 7.20 -9.64 7.16
C VAL A 146 6.14 -10.39 7.95
N SER A 147 5.08 -9.66 8.31
CA SER A 147 3.98 -10.19 9.11
C SER A 147 3.35 -11.43 8.49
N SER A 148 3.01 -12.38 9.35
CA SER A 148 2.14 -13.52 9.02
C SER A 148 0.72 -13.34 9.53
N ASP A 149 0.41 -12.19 10.15
CA ASP A 149 -0.94 -11.87 10.63
C ASP A 149 -1.85 -11.49 9.44
N PRO A 150 -2.89 -12.29 9.15
CA PRO A 150 -3.76 -12.06 8.00
C PRO A 150 -4.41 -10.67 7.99
N GLN A 151 -4.74 -10.11 9.17
CA GLN A 151 -5.38 -8.80 9.23
C GLN A 151 -4.42 -7.66 8.90
N LYS A 152 -3.15 -7.79 9.29
CA LYS A 152 -2.11 -6.81 8.93
C LYS A 152 -1.76 -6.88 7.45
N LEU A 153 -1.68 -8.10 6.90
CA LEU A 153 -1.46 -8.31 5.47
C LEU A 153 -2.60 -7.69 4.64
N LEU A 154 -3.84 -7.89 5.05
CA LEU A 154 -5.00 -7.32 4.37
C LEU A 154 -4.99 -5.79 4.39
N ARG A 155 -4.75 -5.19 5.57
CA ARG A 155 -4.60 -3.71 5.70
C ARG A 155 -3.45 -3.18 4.84
N SER A 156 -2.31 -3.87 4.86
CA SER A 156 -1.16 -3.49 4.03
C SER A 156 -1.49 -3.57 2.55
N ALA A 157 -2.23 -4.59 2.12
CA ALA A 157 -2.62 -4.76 0.71
C ALA A 157 -3.54 -3.63 0.27
N PHE A 158 -4.49 -3.25 1.12
CA PHE A 158 -5.40 -2.13 0.87
C PHE A 158 -4.63 -0.82 0.82
N ALA A 159 -3.73 -0.55 1.76
CA ALA A 159 -2.88 0.63 1.74
C ALA A 159 -2.02 0.70 0.47
N VAL A 160 -1.31 -0.38 0.11
CA VAL A 160 -0.46 -0.39 -1.11
C VAL A 160 -1.26 -0.13 -2.38
N ASP A 161 -2.47 -0.68 -2.49
CA ASP A 161 -3.33 -0.52 -3.66
C ASP A 161 -4.34 0.64 -3.52
N ARG A 162 -4.25 1.50 -2.49
CA ARG A 162 -5.21 2.57 -2.19
C ARG A 162 -5.52 3.45 -3.39
N ALA A 163 -4.49 4.00 -4.02
CA ALA A 163 -4.65 4.87 -5.19
C ALA A 163 -5.32 4.16 -6.38
N LEU A 164 -5.15 2.85 -6.52
CA LEU A 164 -5.85 2.07 -7.54
C LEU A 164 -7.33 1.91 -7.16
N MET A 165 -7.63 1.61 -5.90
CA MET A 165 -9.01 1.52 -5.41
C MET A 165 -9.76 2.85 -5.56
N GLU A 166 -9.16 3.97 -5.18
CA GLU A 166 -9.76 5.31 -5.29
C GLU A 166 -10.07 5.69 -6.74
N ARG A 167 -9.20 5.31 -7.68
CA ARG A 167 -9.41 5.57 -9.11
C ARG A 167 -10.52 4.72 -9.72
N ILE A 168 -10.65 3.47 -9.29
CA ILE A 168 -11.77 2.63 -9.68
C ILE A 168 -13.06 3.19 -9.07
N GLY A 169 -13.03 3.53 -7.78
CA GLY A 169 -14.14 4.13 -7.05
C GLY A 169 -15.42 3.30 -7.18
N ASP A 170 -16.52 3.97 -7.52
CA ASP A 170 -17.84 3.36 -7.76
C ASP A 170 -17.99 2.80 -9.20
N GLN A 171 -16.94 2.82 -10.01
CA GLN A 171 -16.95 2.31 -11.37
C GLN A 171 -16.34 0.91 -11.44
N ALA A 172 -16.53 0.23 -12.57
CA ALA A 172 -15.88 -1.04 -12.84
C ALA A 172 -14.65 -0.85 -13.74
N ALA A 173 -13.56 -1.52 -13.38
CA ALA A 173 -12.37 -1.68 -14.21
C ALA A 173 -12.36 -3.04 -14.91
N ILE A 174 -11.63 -3.17 -16.02
CA ILE A 174 -11.41 -4.45 -16.69
C ILE A 174 -10.02 -4.97 -16.37
N PHE A 175 -9.95 -6.18 -15.80
CA PHE A 175 -8.71 -6.91 -15.55
C PHE A 175 -8.59 -8.04 -16.56
N ILE A 176 -7.47 -8.08 -17.29
CA ILE A 176 -7.22 -9.10 -18.30
C ILE A 176 -6.00 -9.92 -17.88
N TRP A 177 -6.19 -11.22 -17.72
CA TRP A 177 -5.14 -12.19 -17.39
C TRP A 177 -4.88 -13.17 -18.53
N ASP A 178 -3.61 -13.52 -18.73
CA ASP A 178 -3.21 -14.67 -19.55
C ASP A 178 -2.95 -15.87 -18.63
N GLU A 179 -3.56 -17.01 -18.93
CA GLU A 179 -3.33 -18.31 -18.29
C GLU A 179 -2.59 -19.23 -19.26
N TRP A 180 -1.46 -19.78 -18.84
CA TRP A 180 -0.64 -20.73 -19.60
C TRP A 180 -0.57 -22.09 -18.91
N GLY A 181 -0.63 -23.16 -19.70
CA GLY A 181 -0.32 -24.53 -19.28
C GLY A 181 -1.50 -25.30 -18.67
N ASP A 182 -1.61 -26.59 -19.02
CA ASP A 182 -2.82 -27.38 -18.78
C ASP A 182 -2.92 -28.02 -17.38
N SER A 183 -1.79 -28.37 -16.76
CA SER A 183 -1.75 -29.14 -15.50
C SER A 183 -1.29 -28.35 -14.28
N SER A 184 -0.65 -27.20 -14.51
CA SER A 184 -0.22 -26.27 -13.46
C SER A 184 -0.31 -24.86 -14.06
N PRO A 185 -1.50 -24.24 -13.99
CA PRO A 185 -1.76 -22.97 -14.63
C PRO A 185 -0.80 -21.90 -14.13
N ILE A 186 -0.25 -21.13 -15.07
CA ILE A 186 0.56 -19.94 -14.80
C ILE A 186 -0.23 -18.73 -15.25
N PHE A 187 -0.60 -17.88 -14.31
CA PHE A 187 -1.26 -16.61 -14.57
C PHE A 187 -0.20 -15.51 -14.74
N CYS A 188 -0.34 -14.76 -15.82
CA CYS A 188 0.66 -13.76 -16.23
C CYS A 188 0.05 -12.57 -16.97
N ASN A 189 0.91 -11.59 -17.28
CA ASN A 189 0.62 -10.43 -18.12
C ASN A 189 -0.68 -9.70 -17.76
N LEU A 190 -0.90 -9.41 -16.47
CA LEU A 190 -2.07 -8.65 -16.05
C LEU A 190 -2.10 -7.29 -16.75
N ARG A 191 -3.23 -6.98 -17.36
CA ARG A 191 -3.53 -5.68 -17.95
C ARG A 191 -4.78 -5.12 -17.26
N ILE A 192 -4.70 -3.90 -16.77
CA ILE A 192 -5.82 -3.22 -16.12
C ILE A 192 -6.22 -2.01 -16.96
N ILE A 193 -7.52 -1.93 -17.24
CA ILE A 193 -8.19 -0.87 -17.98
C ILE A 193 -9.15 -0.19 -16.99
N LEU A 194 -8.87 1.06 -16.63
CA LEU A 194 -9.72 1.83 -15.70
C LEU A 194 -10.84 2.57 -16.43
N ASP A 195 -10.54 3.13 -17.60
CA ASP A 195 -11.48 3.82 -18.49
C ASP A 195 -11.66 3.07 -19.81
N LYS A 196 -12.62 3.48 -20.65
CA LYS A 196 -12.76 2.90 -22.00
C LYS A 196 -11.51 3.17 -22.85
N GLY A 197 -10.78 2.11 -23.22
CA GLY A 197 -9.67 2.22 -24.16
C GLY A 197 -8.57 1.19 -23.93
N GLU A 198 -7.33 1.63 -24.11
CA GLU A 198 -6.12 0.82 -23.93
C GLU A 198 -5.80 0.60 -22.44
N PRO A 199 -5.11 -0.51 -22.08
CA PRO A 199 -4.66 -0.74 -20.72
C PRO A 199 -3.75 0.38 -20.21
N GLU A 200 -4.13 0.97 -19.08
CA GLU A 200 -3.35 1.98 -18.37
C GLU A 200 -2.21 1.34 -17.58
N ILE A 201 -2.46 0.15 -17.01
CA ILE A 201 -1.50 -0.57 -16.16
C ILE A 201 -1.20 -1.93 -16.78
N ARG A 202 0.09 -2.30 -16.79
CA ARG A 202 0.58 -3.61 -17.25
C ARG A 202 1.56 -4.18 -16.23
N ILE A 203 1.35 -5.42 -15.83
CA ILE A 203 2.16 -6.12 -14.83
C ILE A 203 2.51 -7.52 -15.38
N ASP A 204 3.81 -7.79 -15.57
CA ASP A 204 4.33 -9.09 -16.05
C ASP A 204 4.45 -10.09 -14.89
N TYR A 205 3.30 -10.52 -14.36
CA TYR A 205 3.27 -11.62 -13.40
C TYR A 205 3.70 -12.93 -14.06
N ARG A 206 4.26 -13.85 -13.27
CA ARG A 206 4.37 -15.28 -13.62
C ARG A 206 4.13 -16.12 -12.39
N ILE A 207 2.87 -16.28 -12.02
CA ILE A 207 2.47 -16.90 -10.75
C ILE A 207 1.70 -18.18 -11.02
N ARG A 208 2.06 -19.27 -10.33
CA ARG A 208 1.26 -20.50 -10.38
C ARG A 208 0.09 -20.36 -9.40
N ALA A 209 -1.10 -20.71 -9.86
CA ALA A 209 -2.29 -20.83 -9.02
C ALA A 209 -3.17 -21.96 -9.58
N GLN A 210 -4.04 -22.55 -8.74
CA GLN A 210 -4.91 -23.64 -9.20
C GLN A 210 -6.01 -23.07 -10.07
N HIS A 211 -6.49 -21.90 -9.66
CA HIS A 211 -7.53 -21.13 -10.33
C HIS A 211 -7.23 -19.64 -10.18
N LEU A 212 -7.68 -18.83 -11.14
CA LEU A 212 -7.54 -17.38 -11.09
C LEU A 212 -8.13 -16.77 -9.81
N HIS A 213 -9.15 -17.43 -9.22
CA HIS A 213 -9.77 -16.95 -7.99
C HIS A 213 -8.79 -16.84 -6.82
N GLU A 214 -7.94 -17.85 -6.65
CA GLU A 214 -6.91 -17.90 -5.62
C GLU A 214 -5.93 -16.72 -5.76
N LEU A 215 -5.52 -16.44 -7.00
CA LEU A 215 -4.63 -15.33 -7.31
C LEU A 215 -5.28 -13.98 -7.00
N MET A 216 -6.55 -13.80 -7.40
CA MET A 216 -7.27 -12.55 -7.18
C MET A 216 -7.46 -12.25 -5.69
N ILE A 217 -7.81 -13.23 -4.86
CA ILE A 217 -7.96 -12.99 -3.40
C ILE A 217 -6.63 -12.69 -2.71
N GLN A 218 -5.51 -13.17 -3.24
CA GLN A 218 -4.18 -12.90 -2.69
C GLN A 218 -3.65 -11.53 -3.13
N LEU A 219 -3.73 -11.23 -4.43
CA LEU A 219 -3.12 -10.04 -5.00
C LEU A 219 -4.00 -8.80 -4.90
N PHE A 220 -5.32 -8.99 -4.94
CA PHE A 220 -6.34 -7.95 -4.98
C PHE A 220 -7.49 -8.30 -4.01
N PRO A 221 -7.21 -8.48 -2.71
CA PRO A 221 -8.25 -8.87 -1.75
C PRO A 221 -9.37 -7.84 -1.60
N TRP A 222 -9.17 -6.61 -2.08
CA TRP A 222 -10.16 -5.53 -2.13
C TRP A 222 -11.13 -5.65 -3.31
N ALA A 223 -10.86 -6.49 -4.31
CA ALA A 223 -11.65 -6.57 -5.53
C ALA A 223 -12.88 -7.48 -5.36
N CYS A 224 -14.04 -7.03 -5.84
CA CYS A 224 -15.13 -7.89 -6.25
C CYS A 224 -15.07 -8.04 -7.78
N TYR A 225 -15.37 -9.21 -8.34
CA TYR A 225 -15.27 -9.38 -9.79
C TYR A 225 -16.17 -10.47 -10.34
N SER A 226 -16.46 -10.33 -11.63
CA SER A 226 -17.15 -11.33 -12.44
C SER A 226 -16.49 -11.43 -13.82
N TYR A 227 -16.75 -12.50 -14.56
CA TYR A 227 -16.28 -12.59 -15.94
C TYR A 227 -17.09 -11.64 -16.82
N ALA A 228 -16.43 -10.65 -17.42
CA ALA A 228 -17.03 -9.75 -18.40
C ALA A 228 -17.31 -10.48 -19.72
N GLU A 229 -16.48 -11.48 -20.04
CA GLU A 229 -16.58 -12.30 -21.24
C GLU A 229 -16.26 -13.77 -20.92
N PRO A 230 -16.79 -14.73 -21.71
CA PRO A 230 -16.33 -16.12 -21.64
C PRO A 230 -14.82 -16.21 -21.86
N ILE A 231 -14.17 -17.17 -21.20
CA ILE A 231 -12.74 -17.45 -21.37
C ILE A 231 -12.46 -17.71 -22.85
N LYS A 232 -11.48 -16.98 -23.41
CA LYS A 232 -11.07 -17.12 -24.82
C LYS A 232 -9.78 -17.90 -24.89
N GLU A 233 -9.80 -19.01 -25.61
CA GLU A 233 -8.59 -19.80 -25.88
C GLU A 233 -7.94 -19.33 -27.20
N TYR A 234 -6.64 -19.04 -27.14
CA TYR A 234 -5.83 -18.72 -28.30
C TYR A 234 -4.75 -19.79 -28.48
N SER A 235 -4.61 -20.26 -29.71
CA SER A 235 -3.57 -21.21 -30.13
C SER A 235 -3.55 -22.55 -29.36
N ASN A 236 -4.62 -22.90 -28.62
CA ASN A 236 -4.69 -24.07 -27.73
C ASN A 236 -3.62 -24.08 -26.61
N GLU A 237 -2.99 -22.94 -26.33
CA GLU A 237 -1.89 -22.84 -25.35
C GLU A 237 -2.14 -21.75 -24.29
N VAL A 238 -2.98 -20.77 -24.61
CA VAL A 238 -3.25 -19.61 -23.76
C VAL A 238 -4.75 -19.42 -23.60
N ALA A 239 -5.21 -19.35 -22.35
CA ALA A 239 -6.55 -18.91 -22.00
C ALA A 239 -6.50 -17.43 -21.55
N ILE A 240 -7.43 -16.62 -22.05
CA ILE A 240 -7.57 -15.21 -21.67
C ILE A 240 -8.81 -15.03 -20.81
N HIS A 241 -8.59 -14.50 -19.61
CA HIS A 241 -9.64 -14.16 -18.65
C HIS A 241 -9.88 -12.67 -18.69
N VAL A 242 -11.12 -12.25 -18.95
CA VAL A 242 -11.52 -10.85 -18.93
C VAL A 242 -12.51 -10.68 -17.79
N LEU A 243 -12.09 -9.95 -16.76
CA LEU A 243 -12.86 -9.72 -15.54
C LEU A 243 -13.37 -8.28 -15.51
N GLU A 244 -14.64 -8.11 -15.16
CA GLU A 244 -15.16 -6.84 -14.67
C GLU A 244 -14.92 -6.79 -13.16
N VAL A 245 -14.25 -5.74 -12.69
CA VAL A 245 -13.72 -5.62 -11.33
C VAL A 245 -14.21 -4.33 -10.69
N GLU A 246 -14.83 -4.45 -9.53
CA GLU A 246 -15.31 -3.33 -8.71
C GLU A 246 -14.58 -3.35 -7.36
N VAL A 247 -14.51 -2.20 -6.69
CA VAL A 247 -14.04 -2.14 -5.30
C VAL A 247 -15.14 -2.74 -4.41
N ARG A 248 -14.81 -3.74 -3.59
CA ARG A 248 -15.82 -4.34 -2.70
C ARG A 248 -16.23 -3.36 -1.59
N PRO A 249 -17.45 -3.49 -1.02
CA PRO A 249 -17.94 -2.57 0.00
C PRO A 249 -17.03 -2.41 1.22
N GLU A 250 -16.37 -3.48 1.67
CA GLU A 250 -15.45 -3.43 2.81
C GLU A 250 -14.18 -2.64 2.51
N ALA A 251 -13.74 -2.62 1.24
CA ALA A 251 -12.61 -1.81 0.81
C ALA A 251 -13.00 -0.33 0.64
N LEU A 252 -14.23 -0.05 0.18
CA LEU A 252 -14.77 1.33 0.18
C LEU A 252 -14.91 1.87 1.61
N ALA A 253 -15.45 1.08 2.54
CA ALA A 253 -15.54 1.46 3.95
C ALA A 253 -14.16 1.66 4.60
N TYR A 254 -13.15 0.90 4.16
CA TYR A 254 -11.77 1.15 4.54
C TYR A 254 -11.29 2.52 4.05
N LEU A 255 -11.49 2.86 2.76
CA LEU A 255 -11.11 4.18 2.23
C LEU A 255 -11.78 5.33 3.00
N GLU A 256 -13.07 5.22 3.30
CA GLU A 256 -13.81 6.21 4.09
C GLU A 256 -13.24 6.35 5.51
N ALA A 257 -12.89 5.23 6.15
CA ALA A 257 -12.27 5.24 7.47
C ALA A 257 -10.88 5.90 7.43
N GLU A 258 -10.06 5.62 6.43
CA GLU A 258 -8.74 6.23 6.30
C GLU A 258 -8.85 7.74 6.03
N GLU A 259 -9.79 8.19 5.19
CA GLU A 259 -10.04 9.62 4.95
C GLU A 259 -10.41 10.35 6.26
N PHE A 260 -11.26 9.73 7.10
CA PHE A 260 -11.58 10.27 8.42
C PHE A 260 -10.35 10.32 9.35
N LEU A 261 -9.54 9.25 9.37
CA LEU A 261 -8.33 9.19 10.21
C LEU A 261 -7.30 10.24 9.80
N GLU A 262 -7.18 10.51 8.50
CA GLU A 262 -6.29 11.55 7.95
C GLU A 262 -6.81 12.96 8.19
N ALA A 263 -8.12 13.20 8.01
CA ALA A 263 -8.75 14.49 8.27
C ALA A 263 -8.79 14.85 9.77
N GLY A 264 -8.79 13.84 10.64
CA GLY A 264 -8.93 14.00 12.07
C GLY A 264 -10.39 14.25 12.49
N TYR A 265 -10.60 14.43 13.79
CA TYR A 265 -11.95 14.68 14.32
C TYR A 265 -12.49 16.02 13.78
N PRO A 266 -13.69 16.06 13.18
CA PRO A 266 -14.25 17.28 12.62
C PRO A 266 -14.51 18.32 13.72
N GLU A 267 -14.40 19.60 13.38
CA GLU A 267 -14.81 20.68 14.29
C GLU A 267 -16.33 20.68 14.46
N GLU A 268 -16.83 19.94 15.44
CA GLU A 268 -18.24 19.91 15.81
C GLU A 268 -18.51 20.78 17.03
N PRO A 269 -19.59 21.58 17.03
CA PRO A 269 -19.98 22.30 18.23
C PRO A 269 -20.34 21.30 19.33
N ASP A 270 -20.06 21.66 20.58
CA ASP A 270 -20.52 20.89 21.72
C ASP A 270 -22.03 20.62 21.58
N PRO A 271 -22.48 19.36 21.76
CA PRO A 271 -23.89 19.06 21.70
C PRO A 271 -24.61 19.92 22.75
N PRO A 272 -25.75 20.54 22.41
CA PRO A 272 -26.48 21.35 23.37
C PRO A 272 -26.80 20.50 24.59
N SER A 273 -26.51 21.02 25.77
CA SER A 273 -26.98 20.42 27.01
C SER A 273 -28.50 20.25 26.88
N PRO A 274 -29.06 19.09 27.23
CA PRO A 274 -30.50 18.94 27.37
C PRO A 274 -31.04 20.09 28.22
N GLU A 275 -32.22 20.60 27.86
CA GLU A 275 -32.94 21.56 28.71
C GLU A 275 -33.07 20.92 30.09
N ALA A 276 -32.62 21.64 31.12
CA ALA A 276 -32.83 21.18 32.49
C ALA A 276 -34.34 21.10 32.72
N GLU A 277 -34.82 20.02 33.33
CA GLU A 277 -36.15 20.04 33.91
C GLU A 277 -36.26 21.27 34.83
N ASP A 278 -37.41 21.94 34.86
CA ASP A 278 -37.64 23.21 35.61
C ASP A 278 -37.37 23.12 37.13
N TYR A 279 -36.94 21.95 37.62
CA TYR A 279 -36.60 21.68 39.01
C TYR A 279 -35.12 21.29 39.14
N ILE A 280 -34.26 22.28 39.40
CA ILE A 280 -32.90 22.05 39.90
C ILE A 280 -32.97 21.89 41.42
N THR A 281 -32.43 20.80 41.96
CA THR A 281 -32.34 20.60 43.40
C THR A 281 -31.28 21.50 44.04
N ALA A 282 -31.42 21.81 45.33
CA ALA A 282 -30.44 22.65 46.05
C ALA A 282 -29.01 22.05 46.07
N GLU A 283 -28.90 20.73 45.97
CA GLU A 283 -27.62 20.01 45.89
C GLU A 283 -26.96 20.19 44.51
N GLU A 284 -27.73 20.17 43.43
CA GLU A 284 -27.24 20.42 42.07
C GLU A 284 -26.78 21.87 41.87
N GLU A 285 -27.47 22.85 42.46
CA GLU A 285 -27.00 24.24 42.45
C GLU A 285 -25.66 24.43 43.18
N ALA A 286 -25.45 23.72 44.29
CA ALA A 286 -24.19 23.78 45.03
C ALA A 286 -23.05 23.12 44.25
N PHE A 287 -23.34 22.03 43.53
CA PHE A 287 -22.40 21.35 42.64
C PHE A 287 -21.87 22.28 41.53
N TRP A 288 -22.75 23.00 40.83
CA TRP A 288 -22.35 23.92 39.76
C TRP A 288 -21.65 25.19 40.28
N ARG A 289 -22.08 25.73 41.42
CA ARG A 289 -21.41 26.87 42.08
C ARG A 289 -19.95 26.59 42.40
N ASN A 290 -19.63 25.37 42.85
CA ASN A 290 -18.25 24.98 43.17
C ASN A 290 -17.33 24.86 41.95
N ARG A 291 -17.88 24.69 40.73
CA ARG A 291 -17.10 24.59 39.48
C ARG A 291 -16.95 25.92 38.73
N GLY A 292 -17.47 27.03 39.27
CA GLY A 292 -17.33 28.36 38.66
C GLY A 292 -18.10 28.58 37.36
N VAL A 293 -19.06 27.68 37.04
CA VAL A 293 -19.92 27.80 35.85
C VAL A 293 -21.23 28.45 36.25
N THR A 294 -21.36 29.77 36.04
CA THR A 294 -22.67 30.45 36.09
C THR A 294 -23.36 30.28 34.74
N ARG A 295 -24.36 29.38 34.64
CA ARG A 295 -25.28 29.37 33.50
C ARG A 295 -26.15 30.63 33.58
N GLY A 296 -25.99 31.53 32.61
CA GLY A 296 -26.75 32.77 32.53
C GLY A 296 -28.24 32.48 32.47
N SER A 297 -28.98 32.98 33.46
CA SER A 297 -30.42 33.12 33.37
C SER A 297 -30.70 34.25 32.39
N ASP A 298 -31.04 33.90 31.16
CA ASP A 298 -31.55 34.86 30.19
C ASP A 298 -32.93 35.32 30.67
N LYS A 299 -32.93 36.40 31.46
CA LYS A 299 -34.15 37.11 31.84
C LYS A 299 -34.76 37.68 30.56
N ARG A 300 -35.77 37.00 30.01
CA ARG A 300 -36.75 37.65 29.13
C ARG A 300 -37.56 38.62 29.97
N GLU A 301 -37.21 39.90 29.93
CA GLU A 301 -38.14 40.98 30.28
C GLU A 301 -39.20 41.11 29.19
N SER A 302 -40.39 41.49 29.65
CA SER A 302 -41.68 41.52 28.95
C SER A 302 -41.82 42.63 27.90
#